data_AF-A0A7R9DXC1-F1
#
_entry.id   AF-A0A7R9DXC1-F1
#
_cell.length_a   1.000
_cell.length_b   1.000
_cell.length_c   1.000
_cell.angle_alpha   90.00
_cell.angle_beta   90.00
_cell.angle_gamma   90.00
#
_symmetry.space_group_name_H-M   'P 1'
#
loop_
_entity.id
_entity.type
_entity.pdbx_description
1 polymer ?
#
loop_
_entity_poly.entity_id
_entity_poly.type
_entity_poly.pdbx_seq_one_letter_code
_entity_poly.pdbx_strand_id
1 'polypeptide(L)'
;MYSNSWFTPGILRPRYPTPLDIPPLPDPVVPGQQEPQRGWESPYSPPGEAAVFSWSSHTDDCCQPTERVPDGPEARSLEPYYTLVSKCGDPLSREVNSAVNSFFHHGSTQLELRLPTVEAWHSTHYQVVVNTRLVRGEGRSFLVLVRSCKLTVRRGLLVFQELGLDISPEQISELEGCVFDVDFKAAAAEERLTRHDVMAHVHVLATRCPRAAPVIHLGATSCYVGDNTVITLITSCEGQVDAASRHYVNLPRGVVVGASSYEPKGLRDLIILRDGFDVLLPKVAGCIDRLAKFADQYKKLPTLGFTHLQPAQLTTVGKRACLWLQDLLMDERAIKRAKEDLRFRGVKGTTGSQASFLQLFNGDGEKVKALDKKVTEMAGFARSYTVCGQTYTRKVDVESVSVLSSLGATAHKICSDIRLLANMKELEEPFESTQIGSSAMPYKRNPMRSERTCAIARHLMTLVNNPLHTAATQWMERTLDDSANRRITLAEAFLSADAVLLTLQNVCEGLVVYPKVIERHISQELPFMSTENIIMAMVKGGADRQECHEHIRVLSHEAGARVKQEGLDNDLVERIQRTPYFSPILPQLVDLLDPTTFVGRAPEQVTEFLQEEVYPILDQYKGRVGKPVTLEI
;
A
#
# COMPACT_ATOMS: atom_id res chain seq x y z
N MET A 1 -55.49 -17.86 -42.88
CA MET A 1 -56.15 -17.13 -43.98
C MET A 1 -56.60 -15.79 -43.42
N TYR A 2 -56.14 -14.70 -44.05
CA TYR A 2 -56.71 -13.34 -44.19
C TYR A 2 -57.52 -12.73 -43.02
N SER A 3 -57.38 -11.47 -42.60
CA SER A 3 -56.61 -10.29 -43.06
C SER A 3 -57.01 -9.09 -42.17
N ASN A 4 -56.05 -8.18 -41.91
CA ASN A 4 -56.13 -6.70 -41.94
C ASN A 4 -57.34 -5.93 -41.35
N SER A 5 -57.24 -4.76 -40.71
CA SER A 5 -56.13 -3.88 -40.33
C SER A 5 -56.62 -2.52 -39.75
N TRP A 6 -55.79 -1.87 -38.91
CA TRP A 6 -55.65 -0.42 -38.59
C TRP A 6 -56.76 0.38 -37.86
N PHE A 7 -56.45 0.85 -36.64
CA PHE A 7 -56.19 2.26 -36.25
C PHE A 7 -55.77 2.37 -34.77
N THR A 8 -54.72 3.15 -34.46
CA THR A 8 -54.31 3.68 -33.13
C THR A 8 -53.95 5.18 -33.34
N PRO A 9 -53.82 6.07 -32.32
CA PRO A 9 -53.59 5.82 -30.89
C PRO A 9 -54.43 6.67 -29.89
N GLY A 10 -54.61 6.15 -28.67
CA GLY A 10 -55.09 6.90 -27.51
C GLY A 10 -54.33 6.46 -26.26
N ILE A 11 -53.48 7.35 -25.74
CA ILE A 11 -52.58 7.13 -24.60
C ILE A 11 -53.41 7.06 -23.30
N LEU A 12 -53.40 5.90 -22.62
CA LEU A 12 -53.92 5.75 -21.26
C LEU A 12 -52.75 5.68 -20.27
N ARG A 13 -52.64 6.69 -19.41
CA ARG A 13 -51.72 6.72 -18.26
C ARG A 13 -52.27 5.86 -17.10
N PRO A 14 -51.46 5.03 -16.43
CA PRO A 14 -51.87 4.37 -15.19
C PRO A 14 -51.90 5.38 -14.03
N ARG A 15 -52.95 5.31 -13.19
CA ARG A 15 -53.12 6.12 -11.98
C ARG A 15 -52.20 5.59 -10.85
N TYR A 16 -51.46 6.49 -10.22
CA TYR A 16 -50.72 6.26 -8.97
C TYR A 16 -51.68 6.24 -7.76
N PRO A 17 -51.39 5.47 -6.70
CA PRO A 17 -52.18 5.48 -5.47
C PRO A 17 -51.91 6.74 -4.64
N THR A 18 -52.96 7.26 -4.01
CA THR A 18 -53.00 8.44 -3.13
C THR A 18 -52.18 8.26 -1.84
N PRO A 19 -51.57 9.33 -1.28
CA PRO A 19 -50.84 9.27 -0.02
C PRO A 19 -51.77 9.07 1.19
N LEU A 20 -51.32 8.27 2.16
CA LEU A 20 -51.94 8.08 3.47
C LEU A 20 -51.70 9.32 4.36
N ASP A 21 -52.75 9.78 5.04
CA ASP A 21 -52.72 10.84 6.05
C ASP A 21 -51.92 10.39 7.29
N ILE A 22 -50.82 11.11 7.59
CA ILE A 22 -50.03 10.97 8.82
C ILE A 22 -50.30 12.23 9.66
N PRO A 23 -50.73 12.12 10.93
CA PRO A 23 -50.96 13.28 11.79
C PRO A 23 -49.61 13.93 12.21
N PRO A 24 -49.56 15.26 12.42
CA PRO A 24 -48.34 15.95 12.78
C PRO A 24 -47.87 15.62 14.21
N LEU A 25 -46.55 15.48 14.38
CA LEU A 25 -45.88 15.35 15.67
C LEU A 25 -46.01 16.66 16.49
N PRO A 26 -46.12 16.61 17.82
CA PRO A 26 -46.21 17.80 18.66
C PRO A 26 -44.84 18.48 18.84
N ASP A 27 -44.86 19.82 18.96
CA ASP A 27 -43.68 20.65 19.20
C ASP A 27 -42.97 20.29 20.51
N PRO A 28 -41.62 20.34 20.56
CA PRO A 28 -40.87 20.11 21.79
C PRO A 28 -41.05 21.26 22.79
N VAL A 29 -41.47 20.90 23.99
CA VAL A 29 -41.61 21.74 25.18
C VAL A 29 -40.25 22.29 25.62
N VAL A 30 -40.15 23.61 25.84
CA VAL A 30 -39.02 24.29 26.48
C VAL A 30 -39.23 24.34 28.00
N PRO A 31 -38.28 23.89 28.83
CA PRO A 31 -38.24 24.24 30.25
C PRO A 31 -37.16 25.29 30.57
N GLY A 32 -37.64 26.43 31.10
CA GLY A 32 -37.11 27.26 32.20
C GLY A 32 -35.61 27.40 32.51
N GLN A 33 -35.21 28.67 32.68
CA GLN A 33 -33.91 29.22 33.07
C GLN A 33 -33.49 29.01 34.55
N GLN A 34 -32.17 29.16 34.80
CA GLN A 34 -31.42 29.80 35.93
C GLN A 34 -30.13 28.98 36.20
N GLU A 35 -28.89 29.49 36.40
CA GLU A 35 -28.28 30.81 36.62
C GLU A 35 -26.72 30.69 36.43
N PRO A 36 -25.88 31.75 36.56
CA PRO A 36 -24.67 31.95 35.76
C PRO A 36 -23.36 31.48 36.42
N GLN A 37 -22.38 31.05 35.60
CA GLN A 37 -20.98 30.93 36.04
C GLN A 37 -20.03 31.84 35.24
N ARG A 38 -19.28 32.60 36.05
CA ARG A 38 -18.27 33.62 35.82
C ARG A 38 -17.28 33.32 34.69
N GLY A 39 -17.14 34.26 33.77
CA GLY A 39 -16.01 34.33 32.85
C GLY A 39 -14.74 34.80 33.57
N TRP A 40 -13.65 34.09 33.32
CA TRP A 40 -12.30 34.58 33.55
C TRP A 40 -11.87 35.37 32.30
N GLU A 41 -11.49 36.63 32.50
CA GLU A 41 -10.83 37.45 31.48
C GLU A 41 -9.39 36.97 31.25
N SER A 42 -8.99 36.83 29.98
CA SER A 42 -7.59 36.80 29.56
C SER A 42 -7.33 38.02 28.68
N PRO A 43 -6.28 38.82 28.94
CA PRO A 43 -5.90 39.92 28.07
C PRO A 43 -5.12 39.37 26.87
N TYR A 44 -5.40 39.86 25.66
CA TYR A 44 -4.48 40.11 24.54
C TYR A 44 -5.28 40.12 23.22
N SER A 45 -5.48 41.33 22.70
CA SER A 45 -6.11 41.61 21.40
C SER A 45 -5.18 41.24 20.23
N PRO A 46 -5.70 40.71 19.11
CA PRO A 46 -5.01 40.68 17.82
C PRO A 46 -5.46 41.84 16.91
N PRO A 47 -4.64 42.30 15.95
CA PRO A 47 -5.07 43.29 14.98
C PRO A 47 -5.73 42.63 13.75
N GLY A 48 -6.84 43.22 13.30
CA GLY A 48 -7.12 43.48 11.89
C GLY A 48 -7.70 42.36 11.01
N GLU A 49 -9.01 42.44 10.81
CA GLU A 49 -9.76 42.15 9.58
C GLU A 49 -9.63 40.77 8.90
N ALA A 50 -10.59 39.87 9.21
CA ALA A 50 -11.02 38.82 8.31
C ALA A 50 -12.51 39.01 7.98
N ALA A 51 -12.80 39.36 6.73
CA ALA A 51 -14.15 39.46 6.21
C ALA A 51 -14.74 38.05 5.99
N VAL A 52 -15.95 37.89 6.53
CA VAL A 52 -16.89 36.79 6.36
C VAL A 52 -17.29 36.67 4.88
N PHE A 53 -17.37 35.45 4.33
CA PHE A 53 -18.42 35.13 3.37
C PHE A 53 -18.83 33.65 3.42
N SER A 54 -20.12 33.47 3.68
CA SER A 54 -20.90 32.23 3.68
C SER A 54 -21.20 31.76 2.26
N TRP A 55 -21.36 30.44 2.11
CA TRP A 55 -21.96 29.79 0.95
C TRP A 55 -23.48 29.99 0.91
N SER A 56 -24.01 30.35 -0.26
CA SER A 56 -25.35 29.94 -0.68
C SER A 56 -25.42 29.76 -2.21
N SER A 57 -26.08 28.67 -2.57
CA SER A 57 -26.45 28.18 -3.90
C SER A 57 -27.58 28.98 -4.54
N HIS A 58 -27.54 29.23 -5.85
CA HIS A 58 -28.51 28.73 -6.85
C HIS A 58 -28.20 29.29 -8.26
N THR A 59 -28.60 28.48 -9.23
CA THR A 59 -28.62 28.64 -10.68
C THR A 59 -29.42 29.85 -11.15
N ASP A 60 -29.06 30.41 -12.32
CA ASP A 60 -29.97 30.44 -13.49
C ASP A 60 -29.31 31.11 -14.73
N ASP A 61 -29.57 30.47 -15.87
CA ASP A 61 -29.80 30.99 -17.22
C ASP A 61 -29.05 32.22 -17.75
N CYS A 62 -28.30 32.01 -18.84
CA CYS A 62 -28.49 32.73 -20.10
C CYS A 62 -27.56 32.17 -21.18
N CYS A 63 -28.12 31.62 -22.28
CA CYS A 63 -27.80 31.97 -23.67
C CYS A 63 -28.35 30.91 -24.65
N GLN A 64 -29.43 31.28 -25.34
CA GLN A 64 -29.96 30.63 -26.54
C GLN A 64 -29.54 31.42 -27.81
N PRO A 65 -29.71 30.87 -29.02
CA PRO A 65 -28.76 30.95 -30.13
C PRO A 65 -29.21 31.83 -31.31
N THR A 66 -28.26 32.37 -32.08
CA THR A 66 -28.49 32.83 -33.46
C THR A 66 -27.20 32.82 -34.26
N GLU A 67 -27.10 31.96 -35.29
CA GLU A 67 -26.86 32.34 -36.70
C GLU A 67 -26.41 31.14 -37.56
N ARG A 68 -26.73 31.26 -38.86
CA ARG A 68 -26.93 30.19 -39.85
C ARG A 68 -25.63 29.58 -40.37
N VAL A 69 -25.67 28.25 -40.59
CA VAL A 69 -24.71 27.50 -41.43
C VAL A 69 -25.14 27.60 -42.91
N PRO A 70 -24.22 27.84 -43.87
CA PRO A 70 -24.41 27.45 -45.26
C PRO A 70 -23.73 26.10 -45.55
N ASP A 71 -24.42 25.25 -46.31
CA ASP A 71 -23.97 23.96 -46.83
C ASP A 71 -22.77 24.07 -47.80
N GLY A 72 -21.84 23.12 -47.75
CA GLY A 72 -20.84 22.88 -48.80
C GLY A 72 -19.63 22.02 -48.38
N PRO A 73 -19.22 20.99 -49.13
CA PRO A 73 -18.24 19.99 -48.70
C PRO A 73 -16.81 20.36 -49.14
N GLU A 74 -15.80 20.15 -48.28
CA GLU A 74 -14.49 19.63 -48.69
C GLU A 74 -13.54 19.47 -47.49
N ALA A 75 -12.77 18.38 -47.53
CA ALA A 75 -11.83 17.92 -46.53
C ALA A 75 -10.63 18.86 -46.32
N ARG A 76 -10.06 18.88 -45.09
CA ARG A 76 -8.60 18.71 -44.85
C ARG A 76 -8.21 18.74 -43.36
N SER A 77 -7.49 17.69 -42.97
CA SER A 77 -6.41 17.57 -41.97
C SER A 77 -6.55 18.26 -40.60
N LEU A 78 -6.75 17.42 -39.57
CA LEU A 78 -6.47 17.71 -38.17
C LEU A 78 -4.97 17.50 -37.86
N GLU A 79 -4.26 18.58 -37.52
CA GLU A 79 -3.11 18.54 -36.60
C GLU A 79 -3.31 19.59 -35.50
N PRO A 80 -3.00 19.28 -34.22
CA PRO A 80 -3.41 20.10 -33.09
C PRO A 80 -2.43 21.24 -32.76
N TYR A 81 -3.04 22.36 -32.40
CA TYR A 81 -2.46 23.55 -31.79
C TYR A 81 -1.72 23.24 -30.48
N TYR A 82 -0.46 23.67 -30.38
CA TYR A 82 0.19 24.03 -29.12
C TYR A 82 0.49 25.53 -29.16
N THR A 83 -0.30 26.33 -28.44
CA THR A 83 0.01 27.73 -28.17
C THR A 83 -0.26 28.03 -26.70
N LEU A 84 0.82 28.34 -25.96
CA LEU A 84 0.94 29.36 -24.90
C LEU A 84 2.02 28.90 -23.90
N VAL A 85 3.13 29.63 -23.84
CA VAL A 85 3.43 30.65 -22.82
C VAL A 85 4.73 31.35 -23.24
N SER A 86 4.69 32.64 -23.57
CA SER A 86 5.82 33.54 -23.29
C SER A 86 5.34 34.99 -23.19
N LYS A 87 5.16 35.44 -21.95
CA LYS A 87 5.25 36.85 -21.56
C LYS A 87 6.08 36.90 -20.28
N CYS A 88 7.40 37.05 -20.45
CA CYS A 88 8.32 37.70 -19.52
C CYS A 88 9.69 37.70 -20.21
N GLY A 89 10.22 38.90 -20.48
CA GLY A 89 11.51 39.06 -21.14
C GLY A 89 12.65 38.69 -20.21
N ASP A 90 13.52 37.79 -20.67
CA ASP A 90 14.79 37.46 -20.03
C ASP A 90 15.87 37.20 -21.13
N PRO A 91 17.12 37.68 -21.00
CA PRO A 91 18.14 37.63 -22.05
C PRO A 91 18.65 36.23 -22.42
N LEU A 92 18.24 35.17 -21.71
CA LEU A 92 18.58 33.77 -22.03
C LEU A 92 17.95 33.25 -23.35
N SER A 93 16.99 33.99 -23.92
CA SER A 93 16.30 33.62 -25.16
C SER A 93 17.13 33.79 -26.43
N ARG A 94 18.32 34.40 -26.37
CA ARG A 94 19.19 34.61 -27.54
C ARG A 94 20.20 33.49 -27.81
N GLU A 95 20.65 32.76 -26.79
CA GLU A 95 21.60 31.64 -26.97
C GLU A 95 20.90 30.36 -27.43
N VAL A 96 19.64 30.14 -27.04
CA VAL A 96 18.85 28.97 -27.48
C VAL A 96 18.46 29.08 -28.97
N ASN A 97 18.20 30.29 -29.46
CA ASN A 97 17.85 30.51 -30.88
C ASN A 97 19.04 30.38 -31.84
N SER A 98 20.29 30.54 -31.36
CA SER A 98 21.49 30.30 -32.15
C SER A 98 21.76 28.80 -32.38
N ALA A 99 21.39 27.94 -31.42
CA ALA A 99 21.56 26.50 -31.54
C ALA A 99 20.56 25.88 -32.52
N VAL A 100 19.31 26.37 -32.53
CA VAL A 100 18.23 25.87 -33.39
C VAL A 100 18.46 26.22 -34.87
N ASN A 101 19.04 27.38 -35.18
CA ASN A 101 19.31 27.77 -36.57
C ASN A 101 20.54 27.08 -37.20
N SER A 102 21.44 26.51 -36.39
CA SER A 102 22.60 25.74 -36.91
C SER A 102 22.23 24.34 -37.40
N PHE A 103 21.05 23.83 -37.03
CA PHE A 103 20.60 22.48 -37.35
C PHE A 103 19.96 22.34 -38.74
N PHE A 104 19.56 23.44 -39.39
CA PHE A 104 18.79 23.41 -40.64
C PHE A 104 19.60 23.59 -41.93
N HIS A 105 20.93 23.64 -41.87
CA HIS A 105 21.73 24.04 -43.04
C HIS A 105 22.77 23.05 -43.58
N HIS A 106 22.78 21.78 -43.18
CA HIS A 106 23.66 20.78 -43.84
C HIS A 106 22.87 19.60 -44.39
N GLY A 107 22.84 19.54 -45.73
CA GLY A 107 22.07 18.58 -46.51
C GLY A 107 22.69 17.18 -46.59
N SER A 108 21.84 16.27 -47.06
CA SER A 108 22.17 15.00 -47.73
C SER A 108 23.22 14.13 -47.04
N THR A 109 22.77 13.35 -46.06
CA THR A 109 23.32 12.01 -45.82
C THR A 109 22.16 11.12 -45.41
N GLN A 110 21.93 10.03 -46.15
CA GLN A 110 21.01 8.97 -45.75
C GLN A 110 21.47 8.42 -44.39
N LEU A 111 20.87 8.88 -43.30
CA LEU A 111 20.95 8.19 -42.03
C LEU A 111 20.05 6.97 -42.14
N GLU A 112 20.65 5.79 -42.30
CA GLU A 112 20.02 4.54 -41.89
C GLU A 112 19.52 4.72 -40.45
N LEU A 113 18.20 4.80 -40.27
CA LEU A 113 17.54 4.71 -38.98
C LEU A 113 17.83 3.33 -38.38
N ARG A 114 18.99 3.20 -37.73
CA ARG A 114 19.21 2.10 -36.79
C ARG A 114 18.18 2.26 -35.68
N LEU A 115 17.33 1.25 -35.54
CA LEU A 115 16.41 1.13 -34.41
C LEU A 115 17.20 1.37 -33.12
N PRO A 116 16.68 2.17 -32.16
CA PRO A 116 17.40 2.44 -30.93
C PRO A 116 17.72 1.13 -30.23
N THR A 117 18.96 0.98 -29.76
CA THR A 117 19.32 -0.09 -28.83
C THR A 117 18.43 0.01 -27.58
N VAL A 118 18.20 -1.12 -26.92
CA VAL A 118 17.27 -1.26 -25.78
C VAL A 118 17.51 -0.20 -24.69
N GLU A 119 18.75 0.26 -24.50
CA GLU A 119 19.10 1.32 -23.55
C GLU A 119 18.45 2.68 -23.84
N ALA A 120 18.28 3.06 -25.11
CA ALA A 120 17.66 4.34 -25.50
C ALA A 120 16.13 4.34 -25.31
N TRP A 121 15.50 3.15 -25.26
CA TRP A 121 14.07 3.00 -25.00
C TRP A 121 13.71 3.31 -23.53
N HIS A 122 14.61 3.00 -22.59
CA HIS A 122 14.39 3.19 -21.15
C HIS A 122 14.42 4.64 -20.70
N SER A 123 15.16 5.52 -21.38
CA SER A 123 15.31 6.93 -20.99
C SER A 123 14.29 7.88 -21.62
N THR A 124 13.48 7.39 -22.58
CA THR A 124 12.58 8.22 -23.40
C THR A 124 11.10 8.07 -23.04
N HIS A 125 10.75 7.10 -22.17
CA HIS A 125 9.36 6.78 -21.82
C HIS A 125 9.17 6.67 -20.30
N TYR A 126 7.98 7.07 -19.81
CA TYR A 126 7.65 6.96 -18.39
C TYR A 126 7.72 5.50 -17.92
N GLN A 127 8.44 5.27 -16.81
CA GLN A 127 8.50 3.98 -16.13
C GLN A 127 7.97 4.12 -14.71
N VAL A 128 7.13 3.17 -14.29
CA VAL A 128 6.59 3.13 -12.93
C VAL A 128 7.74 2.97 -11.94
N VAL A 129 8.00 4.02 -11.15
CA VAL A 129 9.17 4.12 -10.26
C VAL A 129 9.21 3.00 -9.22
N VAL A 130 8.04 2.58 -8.74
CA VAL A 130 7.92 1.46 -7.78
C VAL A 130 8.50 0.17 -8.39
N ASN A 131 8.20 -0.11 -9.66
CA ASN A 131 8.70 -1.29 -10.36
C ASN A 131 10.21 -1.20 -10.65
N THR A 132 10.69 -0.06 -11.15
CA THR A 132 12.05 0.05 -11.70
C THR A 132 13.13 0.35 -10.66
N ARG A 133 12.78 0.99 -9.54
CA ARG A 133 13.76 1.49 -8.57
C ARG A 133 13.60 0.94 -7.15
N LEU A 134 12.40 0.50 -6.78
CA LEU A 134 12.06 0.23 -5.38
C LEU A 134 11.81 -1.25 -5.06
N VAL A 135 11.56 -2.08 -6.07
CA VAL A 135 11.30 -3.53 -5.92
C VAL A 135 12.41 -4.36 -6.57
N ARG A 136 12.76 -5.52 -6.00
CA ARG A 136 13.85 -6.42 -6.44
C ARG A 136 13.42 -7.89 -6.50
N GLY A 137 14.12 -8.68 -7.32
CA GLY A 137 14.07 -10.15 -7.31
C GLY A 137 12.64 -10.68 -7.41
N GLU A 138 12.24 -11.53 -6.46
CA GLU A 138 10.90 -12.12 -6.38
C GLU A 138 9.75 -11.09 -6.41
N GLY A 139 9.97 -9.86 -5.94
CA GLY A 139 8.97 -8.79 -6.02
C GLY A 139 8.80 -8.20 -7.43
N ARG A 140 9.82 -8.29 -8.30
CA ARG A 140 9.66 -8.02 -9.75
C ARG A 140 9.11 -9.26 -10.46
N SER A 141 9.53 -10.45 -10.02
CA SER A 141 8.97 -11.73 -10.48
C SER A 141 7.50 -11.91 -10.06
N PHE A 142 6.95 -11.08 -9.17
CA PHE A 142 5.51 -10.99 -8.90
C PHE A 142 4.70 -10.63 -10.16
N LEU A 143 5.27 -9.80 -11.04
CA LEU A 143 4.71 -9.56 -12.38
C LEU A 143 4.95 -10.73 -13.35
N VAL A 144 5.83 -11.66 -13.01
CA VAL A 144 6.33 -12.76 -13.87
C VAL A 144 6.15 -14.12 -13.19
N LEU A 145 5.07 -14.32 -12.41
CA LEU A 145 4.87 -15.60 -11.74
C LEU A 145 4.41 -16.68 -12.74
N VAL A 146 5.41 -17.28 -13.41
CA VAL A 146 5.30 -18.18 -14.58
C VAL A 146 5.44 -19.66 -14.18
N ARG A 147 5.59 -19.97 -12.88
CA ARG A 147 6.06 -21.30 -12.46
C ARG A 147 5.09 -22.47 -12.66
N SER A 148 3.81 -22.26 -12.96
CA SER A 148 2.80 -23.35 -12.89
C SER A 148 2.14 -23.78 -14.21
N CYS A 149 2.40 -23.13 -15.35
CA CYS A 149 1.50 -23.28 -16.49
C CYS A 149 1.49 -24.64 -17.22
N LYS A 150 2.61 -25.37 -17.31
CA LYS A 150 2.58 -26.71 -17.95
C LYS A 150 1.72 -27.72 -17.19
N LEU A 151 1.80 -27.73 -15.87
CA LEU A 151 0.97 -28.63 -15.04
C LEU A 151 -0.51 -28.23 -15.07
N THR A 152 -0.80 -26.93 -15.06
CA THR A 152 -2.17 -26.43 -14.98
C THR A 152 -2.96 -26.67 -16.27
N VAL A 153 -2.35 -26.44 -17.44
CA VAL A 153 -2.99 -26.66 -18.76
C VAL A 153 -3.33 -28.12 -18.97
N ARG A 154 -2.35 -29.01 -18.74
CA ARG A 154 -2.54 -30.46 -18.80
C ARG A 154 -3.71 -30.89 -17.93
N ARG A 155 -3.65 -30.55 -16.65
CA ARG A 155 -4.65 -30.96 -15.67
C ARG A 155 -6.05 -30.39 -16.01
N GLY A 156 -6.14 -29.19 -16.60
CA GLY A 156 -7.41 -28.55 -16.94
C GLY A 156 -8.16 -29.31 -18.02
N LEU A 157 -7.46 -29.66 -19.10
CA LEU A 157 -8.03 -30.43 -20.20
C LEU A 157 -8.27 -31.90 -19.80
N LEU A 158 -7.41 -32.46 -18.96
CA LEU A 158 -7.64 -33.78 -18.36
C LEU A 158 -8.94 -33.80 -17.54
N VAL A 159 -9.27 -32.75 -16.81
CA VAL A 159 -10.54 -32.69 -16.06
C VAL A 159 -11.74 -32.74 -17.00
N PHE A 160 -11.70 -32.00 -18.12
CA PHE A 160 -12.76 -32.07 -19.13
C PHE A 160 -12.85 -33.44 -19.80
N GLN A 161 -11.70 -34.05 -20.10
CA GLN A 161 -11.60 -35.40 -20.65
C GLN A 161 -12.18 -36.45 -19.66
N GLU A 162 -11.80 -36.38 -18.39
CA GLU A 162 -12.31 -37.25 -17.30
C GLU A 162 -13.83 -37.13 -17.13
N LEU A 163 -14.41 -35.96 -17.42
CA LEU A 163 -15.86 -35.71 -17.33
C LEU A 163 -16.62 -36.10 -18.62
N GLY A 164 -15.91 -36.61 -19.61
CA GLY A 164 -16.47 -37.23 -20.82
C GLY A 164 -16.58 -36.28 -22.02
N LEU A 165 -15.78 -35.21 -22.09
CA LEU A 165 -15.61 -34.45 -23.32
C LEU A 165 -14.58 -35.11 -24.24
N ASP A 166 -14.84 -35.03 -25.54
CA ASP A 166 -13.96 -35.57 -26.58
C ASP A 166 -12.74 -34.66 -26.77
N ILE A 167 -11.73 -34.87 -25.92
CA ILE A 167 -10.44 -34.19 -25.96
C ILE A 167 -9.36 -35.26 -26.11
N SER A 168 -8.59 -35.19 -27.19
CA SER A 168 -7.57 -36.20 -27.48
C SER A 168 -6.26 -35.94 -26.71
N PRO A 169 -5.51 -36.99 -26.31
CA PRO A 169 -4.20 -36.82 -25.69
C PRO A 169 -3.22 -35.99 -26.52
N GLU A 170 -3.33 -36.04 -27.85
CA GLU A 170 -2.51 -35.29 -28.79
C GLU A 170 -2.82 -33.79 -28.74
N GLN A 171 -4.09 -33.40 -28.54
CA GLN A 171 -4.49 -32.00 -28.34
C GLN A 171 -3.90 -31.45 -27.03
N ILE A 172 -3.95 -32.24 -25.96
CA ILE A 172 -3.37 -31.87 -24.66
C ILE A 172 -1.85 -31.72 -24.78
N SER A 173 -1.18 -32.68 -25.41
CA SER A 173 0.27 -32.67 -25.60
C SER A 173 0.74 -31.51 -26.50
N GLU A 174 -0.03 -31.16 -27.53
CA GLU A 174 0.27 -29.98 -28.37
C GLU A 174 0.22 -28.69 -27.56
N LEU A 175 -0.83 -28.50 -26.77
CA LEU A 175 -0.96 -27.31 -25.93
C LEU A 175 0.15 -27.22 -24.89
N GLU A 176 0.52 -28.35 -24.26
CA GLU A 176 1.65 -28.44 -23.32
C GLU A 176 3.00 -28.06 -23.95
N GLY A 177 3.19 -28.39 -25.23
CA GLY A 177 4.39 -28.04 -25.99
C GLY A 177 4.53 -26.53 -26.20
N CYS A 178 3.40 -25.84 -26.41
CA CYS A 178 3.36 -24.43 -26.80
C CYS A 178 3.16 -23.45 -25.62
N VAL A 179 2.94 -23.92 -24.38
CA VAL A 179 2.58 -23.09 -23.21
C VAL A 179 3.50 -21.89 -22.96
N PHE A 180 4.81 -22.07 -23.19
CA PHE A 180 5.83 -21.04 -22.91
C PHE A 180 6.25 -20.24 -24.14
N ASP A 181 5.77 -20.62 -25.32
CA ASP A 181 6.13 -20.02 -26.60
C ASP A 181 5.06 -18.99 -27.00
N VAL A 182 5.02 -17.90 -26.24
CA VAL A 182 4.03 -16.83 -26.42
C VAL A 182 4.54 -15.76 -27.39
N ASP A 183 3.80 -15.54 -28.47
CA ASP A 183 4.11 -14.49 -29.45
C ASP A 183 3.41 -13.17 -29.13
N PHE A 184 4.07 -12.30 -28.37
CA PHE A 184 3.50 -11.01 -27.99
C PHE A 184 3.31 -10.07 -29.19
N LYS A 185 4.13 -10.18 -30.23
CA LYS A 185 3.99 -9.33 -31.41
C LYS A 185 2.75 -9.73 -32.20
N ALA A 186 2.54 -11.03 -32.39
CA ALA A 186 1.33 -11.53 -33.02
C ALA A 186 0.08 -11.21 -32.18
N ALA A 187 0.14 -11.40 -30.85
CA ALA A 187 -0.99 -11.09 -29.97
C ALA A 187 -1.37 -9.60 -30.01
N ALA A 188 -0.39 -8.70 -29.98
CA ALA A 188 -0.64 -7.26 -30.09
C ALA A 188 -1.20 -6.85 -31.47
N ALA A 189 -0.75 -7.51 -32.55
CA ALA A 189 -1.31 -7.28 -33.87
C ALA A 189 -2.78 -7.76 -33.95
N GLU A 190 -3.04 -8.95 -33.42
CA GLU A 190 -4.38 -9.54 -33.37
C GLU A 190 -5.33 -8.76 -32.45
N GLU A 191 -4.84 -8.21 -31.33
CA GLU A 191 -5.62 -7.34 -30.44
C GLU A 191 -6.04 -6.03 -31.13
N ARG A 192 -5.19 -5.47 -32.00
CA ARG A 192 -5.58 -4.29 -32.80
C ARG A 192 -6.72 -4.59 -33.77
N LEU A 193 -6.81 -5.83 -34.25
CA LEU A 193 -7.87 -6.28 -35.16
C LEU A 193 -9.15 -6.61 -34.39
N THR A 194 -9.04 -7.45 -33.36
CA THR A 194 -10.17 -7.97 -32.59
C THR A 194 -10.71 -6.98 -31.55
N ARG A 195 -9.90 -6.00 -31.15
CA ARG A 195 -10.16 -5.09 -30.02
C ARG A 195 -10.47 -5.84 -28.72
N HIS A 196 -9.94 -7.05 -28.60
CA HIS A 196 -10.20 -7.95 -27.51
C HIS A 196 -8.94 -8.75 -27.14
N ASP A 197 -8.34 -8.43 -26.00
CA ASP A 197 -7.10 -9.04 -25.49
C ASP A 197 -7.18 -10.57 -25.39
N VAL A 198 -8.20 -11.12 -24.74
CA VAL A 198 -8.36 -12.57 -24.58
C VAL A 198 -8.50 -13.30 -25.92
N MET A 199 -9.35 -12.79 -26.82
CA MET A 199 -9.56 -13.44 -28.12
C MET A 199 -8.32 -13.36 -29.01
N ALA A 200 -7.58 -12.25 -28.95
CA ALA A 200 -6.31 -12.12 -29.67
C ALA A 200 -5.33 -13.24 -29.27
N HIS A 201 -5.24 -13.46 -27.97
CA HIS A 201 -4.43 -14.50 -27.38
C HIS A 201 -4.91 -15.92 -27.72
N VAL A 202 -6.22 -16.17 -27.74
CA VAL A 202 -6.82 -17.43 -28.19
C VAL A 202 -6.50 -17.71 -29.65
N HIS A 203 -6.62 -16.72 -30.55
CA HIS A 203 -6.34 -16.88 -31.98
C HIS A 203 -4.87 -17.19 -32.27
N VAL A 204 -3.96 -16.45 -31.64
CA VAL A 204 -2.51 -16.67 -31.80
C VAL A 204 -2.11 -18.06 -31.31
N LEU A 205 -2.65 -18.48 -30.17
CA LEU A 205 -2.42 -19.81 -29.62
C LEU A 205 -3.04 -20.90 -30.50
N ALA A 206 -4.24 -20.69 -31.04
CA ALA A 206 -4.90 -21.63 -31.96
C ALA A 206 -4.11 -21.79 -33.27
N THR A 207 -3.47 -20.73 -33.75
CA THR A 207 -2.57 -20.80 -34.93
C THR A 207 -1.32 -21.63 -34.63
N ARG A 208 -0.81 -21.55 -33.40
CA ARG A 208 0.34 -22.35 -32.93
C ARG A 208 -0.04 -23.80 -32.59
N CYS A 209 -1.29 -24.05 -32.20
CA CYS A 209 -1.81 -25.36 -31.77
C CYS A 209 -3.04 -25.76 -32.61
N PRO A 210 -2.87 -26.07 -33.91
CA PRO A 210 -4.00 -26.27 -34.81
C PRO A 210 -4.87 -27.50 -34.46
N ARG A 211 -4.30 -28.56 -33.87
CA ARG A 211 -5.07 -29.74 -33.45
C ARG A 211 -5.91 -29.41 -32.22
N ALA A 212 -5.37 -28.58 -31.33
CA ALA A 212 -6.04 -28.20 -30.11
C ALA A 212 -6.93 -26.95 -30.24
N ALA A 213 -6.87 -26.23 -31.37
CA ALA A 213 -7.68 -25.04 -31.63
C ALA A 213 -9.18 -25.18 -31.26
N PRO A 214 -9.87 -26.30 -31.54
CA PRO A 214 -11.28 -26.47 -31.18
C PRO A 214 -11.53 -26.53 -29.67
N VAL A 215 -10.52 -26.86 -28.86
CA VAL A 215 -10.68 -27.14 -27.42
C VAL A 215 -10.15 -26.02 -26.51
N ILE A 216 -9.46 -25.01 -27.05
CA ILE A 216 -8.79 -23.94 -26.26
C ILE A 216 -9.77 -23.07 -25.43
N HIS A 217 -11.00 -22.88 -25.91
CA HIS A 217 -11.96 -21.94 -25.32
C HIS A 217 -13.31 -22.59 -24.92
N LEU A 218 -13.41 -23.93 -24.87
CA LEU A 218 -14.65 -24.71 -24.64
C LEU A 218 -15.60 -24.10 -23.58
N GLY A 219 -16.55 -23.28 -24.00
CA GLY A 219 -17.55 -22.63 -23.13
C GLY A 219 -17.01 -21.61 -22.12
N ALA A 220 -15.69 -21.33 -22.13
CA ALA A 220 -15.06 -20.30 -21.32
C ALA A 220 -15.50 -18.91 -21.80
N THR A 221 -15.46 -17.92 -20.91
CA THR A 221 -15.65 -16.51 -21.27
C THR A 221 -14.37 -15.76 -20.98
N SER A 222 -14.18 -14.58 -21.59
CA SER A 222 -13.00 -13.75 -21.35
C SER A 222 -12.73 -13.49 -19.86
N CYS A 223 -13.78 -13.29 -19.05
CA CYS A 223 -13.66 -13.10 -17.60
C CYS A 223 -13.44 -14.42 -16.84
N TYR A 224 -13.92 -15.56 -17.34
CA TYR A 224 -13.49 -16.86 -16.80
C TYR A 224 -11.98 -17.03 -16.94
N VAL A 225 -11.42 -16.60 -18.07
CA VAL A 225 -9.96 -16.60 -18.25
C VAL A 225 -9.29 -15.55 -17.37
N GLY A 226 -9.88 -14.35 -17.24
CA GLY A 226 -9.37 -13.25 -16.41
C GLY A 226 -9.23 -13.58 -14.91
N ASP A 227 -10.28 -14.14 -14.32
CA ASP A 227 -10.40 -14.32 -12.87
C ASP A 227 -9.85 -15.67 -12.34
N ASN A 228 -9.79 -16.72 -13.18
CA ASN A 228 -9.45 -18.09 -12.74
C ASN A 228 -8.13 -18.65 -13.29
N THR A 229 -7.92 -18.44 -14.59
CA THR A 229 -6.82 -18.91 -15.44
C THR A 229 -6.19 -20.28 -15.10
N VAL A 230 -7.02 -21.33 -15.04
CA VAL A 230 -6.58 -22.73 -15.10
C VAL A 230 -6.68 -23.33 -16.51
N ILE A 231 -7.49 -22.75 -17.41
CA ILE A 231 -7.86 -23.38 -18.69
C ILE A 231 -7.47 -22.59 -19.94
N THR A 232 -6.82 -21.42 -19.83
CA THR A 232 -6.21 -20.76 -21.00
C THR A 232 -4.77 -20.37 -20.71
N LEU A 233 -3.89 -21.19 -21.29
CA LEU A 233 -2.54 -20.89 -21.76
C LEU A 233 -2.29 -19.40 -21.98
N ILE A 234 -1.30 -18.82 -21.28
CA ILE A 234 -0.35 -17.80 -21.75
C ILE A 234 0.48 -17.35 -20.54
N THR A 235 1.77 -17.66 -20.52
CA THR A 235 2.76 -16.96 -19.66
C THR A 235 4.12 -17.12 -20.27
N SER A 236 4.84 -16.02 -20.42
CA SER A 236 6.21 -16.02 -20.90
C SER A 236 7.22 -15.96 -19.76
N CYS A 237 8.29 -16.74 -19.95
CA CYS A 237 9.67 -16.50 -19.55
C CYS A 237 10.05 -16.58 -18.06
N GLU A 238 10.55 -17.75 -17.65
CA GLU A 238 11.87 -17.86 -17.00
C GLU A 238 12.55 -19.14 -17.52
N GLY A 239 13.25 -19.02 -18.64
CA GLY A 239 14.28 -19.99 -18.99
C GLY A 239 15.52 -19.70 -18.14
N GLN A 240 15.95 -20.70 -17.36
CA GLN A 240 17.24 -20.80 -16.65
C GLN A 240 17.35 -20.09 -15.28
N VAL A 241 16.77 -20.66 -14.22
CA VAL A 241 17.21 -20.35 -12.83
C VAL A 241 17.51 -21.59 -11.98
N ASP A 242 16.93 -22.76 -12.28
CA ASP A 242 17.21 -23.97 -11.47
C ASP A 242 18.39 -24.81 -12.01
N ALA A 243 19.60 -24.31 -11.73
CA ALA A 243 20.82 -25.13 -11.55
C ALA A 243 21.99 -24.36 -10.89
N ALA A 244 21.96 -23.03 -10.83
CA ALA A 244 23.11 -22.20 -10.44
C ALA A 244 23.01 -21.59 -9.03
N SER A 245 22.20 -22.14 -8.13
CA SER A 245 22.05 -21.68 -6.74
C SER A 245 23.28 -21.91 -5.83
N ARG A 246 24.47 -22.13 -6.42
CA ARG A 246 25.72 -22.31 -5.66
C ARG A 246 26.82 -21.29 -5.94
N HIS A 247 26.77 -20.45 -6.97
CA HIS A 247 27.85 -19.48 -7.24
C HIS A 247 27.27 -18.13 -7.68
N TYR A 248 26.92 -17.27 -6.71
CA TYR A 248 26.68 -15.84 -6.96
C TYR A 248 27.83 -15.02 -6.36
N VAL A 249 28.91 -14.93 -7.12
CA VAL A 249 29.92 -13.87 -7.02
C VAL A 249 30.27 -13.51 -8.46
N ASN A 250 30.04 -12.25 -8.82
CA ASN A 250 30.37 -11.60 -10.12
C ASN A 250 29.58 -12.06 -11.36
N LEU A 251 28.48 -11.34 -11.66
CA LEU A 251 28.06 -11.12 -13.05
C LEU A 251 27.83 -9.60 -13.30
N PRO A 252 28.14 -9.10 -14.51
CA PRO A 252 28.09 -7.67 -14.80
C PRO A 252 26.66 -7.13 -14.79
N ARG A 253 26.51 -5.89 -14.29
CA ARG A 253 25.28 -5.11 -14.32
C ARG A 253 24.76 -5.00 -15.76
N GLY A 254 23.47 -5.28 -15.94
CA GLY A 254 22.70 -4.82 -17.10
C GLY A 254 22.28 -5.90 -18.08
N VAL A 255 21.24 -6.67 -17.74
CA VAL A 255 20.22 -7.13 -18.71
C VAL A 255 18.89 -7.23 -17.95
N VAL A 256 18.21 -6.11 -17.78
CA VAL A 256 16.78 -6.09 -17.45
C VAL A 256 16.09 -5.67 -18.73
N VAL A 257 15.51 -6.64 -19.43
CA VAL A 257 14.71 -6.35 -20.63
C VAL A 257 13.54 -5.46 -20.19
N GLY A 258 13.51 -4.24 -20.70
CA GLY A 258 12.43 -3.30 -20.45
C GLY A 258 11.08 -3.91 -20.79
N ALA A 259 10.20 -3.91 -19.79
CA ALA A 259 8.78 -4.21 -19.95
C ALA A 259 8.16 -3.15 -20.86
N SER A 260 8.26 -3.39 -22.17
CA SER A 260 7.49 -2.65 -23.17
C SER A 260 6.00 -2.88 -22.93
N SER A 261 5.20 -1.94 -23.41
CA SER A 261 3.75 -1.75 -23.23
C SER A 261 2.82 -2.93 -23.60
N TYR A 262 3.33 -4.14 -23.84
CA TYR A 262 2.67 -5.21 -24.61
C TYR A 262 2.61 -6.59 -23.92
N GLU A 263 2.60 -6.64 -22.59
CA GLU A 263 2.30 -7.88 -21.85
C GLU A 263 0.77 -8.05 -21.63
N PRO A 264 0.22 -9.28 -21.54
CA PRO A 264 -1.22 -9.54 -21.41
C PRO A 264 -1.67 -9.18 -19.99
N LYS A 265 -2.08 -7.94 -19.81
CA LYS A 265 -2.20 -7.25 -18.51
C LYS A 265 -3.46 -7.56 -17.69
N GLY A 266 -4.04 -8.77 -17.71
CA GLY A 266 -5.33 -8.95 -17.00
C GLY A 266 -5.88 -10.36 -16.80
N LEU A 267 -5.05 -11.39 -16.75
CA LEU A 267 -5.54 -12.76 -16.55
C LEU A 267 -4.73 -13.47 -15.46
N ARG A 268 -5.35 -13.66 -14.25
CA ARG A 268 -4.96 -14.48 -13.07
C ARG A 268 -5.24 -13.83 -11.70
N ASP A 269 -6.12 -12.84 -11.60
CA ASP A 269 -6.13 -11.91 -10.46
C ASP A 269 -6.18 -12.59 -9.07
N LEU A 270 -7.02 -13.61 -8.84
CA LEU A 270 -7.09 -14.28 -7.54
C LEU A 270 -5.83 -15.08 -7.17
N ILE A 271 -5.19 -15.72 -8.16
CA ILE A 271 -3.92 -16.42 -7.96
C ILE A 271 -2.82 -15.40 -7.65
N ILE A 272 -2.76 -14.30 -8.40
CA ILE A 272 -1.81 -13.21 -8.19
C ILE A 272 -1.99 -12.61 -6.79
N LEU A 273 -3.22 -12.33 -6.36
CA LEU A 273 -3.50 -11.82 -5.02
C LEU A 273 -3.00 -12.79 -3.93
N ARG A 274 -3.35 -14.08 -4.05
CA ARG A 274 -2.90 -15.12 -3.10
C ARG A 274 -1.38 -15.20 -3.03
N ASP A 275 -0.73 -15.28 -4.19
CA ASP A 275 0.71 -15.46 -4.28
C ASP A 275 1.46 -14.18 -3.84
N GLY A 276 0.87 -13.01 -4.09
CA GLY A 276 1.34 -11.73 -3.55
C GLY A 276 1.34 -11.71 -2.04
N PHE A 277 0.27 -12.17 -1.40
CA PHE A 277 0.25 -12.30 0.06
C PHE A 277 1.28 -13.31 0.57
N ASP A 278 1.51 -14.41 -0.16
CA ASP A 278 2.57 -15.38 0.17
C ASP A 278 3.99 -14.80 0.12
N VAL A 279 4.22 -13.80 -0.73
CA VAL A 279 5.48 -13.04 -0.79
C VAL A 279 5.59 -12.03 0.36
N LEU A 280 4.50 -11.34 0.69
CA LEU A 280 4.51 -10.29 1.72
C LEU A 280 4.59 -10.86 3.14
N LEU A 281 3.87 -11.94 3.46
CA LEU A 281 3.80 -12.49 4.82
C LEU A 281 5.19 -12.82 5.42
N PRO A 282 6.10 -13.51 4.73
CA PRO A 282 7.45 -13.75 5.24
C PRO A 282 8.29 -12.47 5.43
N LYS A 283 8.01 -11.41 4.68
CA LYS A 283 8.67 -10.10 4.83
C LYS A 283 8.15 -9.33 6.04
N VAL A 284 6.84 -9.38 6.30
CA VAL A 284 6.24 -8.88 7.55
C VAL A 284 6.85 -9.61 8.75
N ALA A 285 6.92 -10.94 8.71
CA ALA A 285 7.59 -11.75 9.73
C ALA A 285 9.08 -11.40 9.87
N GLY A 286 9.75 -11.05 8.75
CA GLY A 286 11.09 -10.47 8.73
C GLY A 286 11.21 -9.22 9.60
N CYS A 287 10.37 -8.21 9.37
CA CYS A 287 10.34 -7.00 10.20
C CYS A 287 10.08 -7.31 11.68
N ILE A 288 9.11 -8.19 11.97
CA ILE A 288 8.75 -8.60 13.33
C ILE A 288 9.93 -9.26 14.04
N ASP A 289 10.63 -10.21 13.40
CA ASP A 289 11.78 -10.90 14.00
C ASP A 289 12.91 -9.93 14.37
N ARG A 290 13.22 -8.97 13.50
CA ARG A 290 14.30 -8.00 13.74
C ARG A 290 13.95 -7.02 14.85
N LEU A 291 12.71 -6.50 14.84
CA LEU A 291 12.23 -5.63 15.91
C LEU A 291 12.08 -6.38 17.24
N ALA A 292 11.73 -7.67 17.24
CA ALA A 292 11.65 -8.47 18.45
C ALA A 292 13.03 -8.62 19.12
N LYS A 293 14.08 -8.88 18.33
CA LYS A 293 15.46 -8.93 18.81
C LYS A 293 15.92 -7.58 19.35
N PHE A 294 15.60 -6.49 18.64
CA PHE A 294 15.87 -5.13 19.11
C PHE A 294 15.15 -4.82 20.42
N ALA A 295 13.86 -5.18 20.51
CA ALA A 295 13.05 -4.96 21.70
C ALA A 295 13.61 -5.71 22.91
N ASP A 296 13.98 -6.98 22.75
CA ASP A 296 14.56 -7.78 23.84
C ASP A 296 15.93 -7.24 24.28
N GLN A 297 16.79 -6.88 23.32
CA GLN A 297 18.11 -6.30 23.60
C GLN A 297 18.02 -5.02 24.44
N TYR A 298 17.06 -4.14 24.13
CA TYR A 298 16.93 -2.83 24.77
C TYR A 298 15.76 -2.75 25.78
N LYS A 299 15.21 -3.87 26.22
CA LYS A 299 14.04 -3.91 27.12
C LYS A 299 14.23 -3.23 28.46
N LYS A 300 15.48 -3.12 28.92
CA LYS A 300 15.86 -2.49 30.20
C LYS A 300 16.45 -1.08 30.05
N LEU A 301 16.69 -0.60 28.83
CA LEU A 301 17.32 0.71 28.61
C LEU A 301 16.28 1.82 28.78
N PRO A 302 16.33 2.64 29.85
CA PRO A 302 15.37 3.73 30.04
C PRO A 302 15.48 4.77 28.93
N THR A 303 14.37 5.38 28.57
CA THR A 303 14.27 6.52 27.63
C THR A 303 13.10 7.41 28.05
N LEU A 304 13.17 8.70 27.71
CA LEU A 304 12.06 9.63 27.95
C LEU A 304 10.80 9.12 27.26
N GLY A 305 9.68 9.05 27.97
CA GLY A 305 8.37 8.90 27.36
C GLY A 305 7.95 10.19 26.67
N PHE A 306 7.12 10.10 25.64
CA PHE A 306 6.61 11.28 24.94
C PHE A 306 5.10 11.19 24.75
N THR A 307 4.39 12.19 25.24
CA THR A 307 2.99 12.47 24.90
C THR A 307 2.93 13.91 24.39
N HIS A 308 2.28 14.15 23.25
CA HIS A 308 2.32 15.46 22.56
C HIS A 308 3.74 15.95 22.20
N LEU A 309 4.69 15.01 22.04
CA LEU A 309 6.13 15.31 21.88
C LEU A 309 6.69 16.16 23.05
N GLN A 310 6.06 16.07 24.23
CA GLN A 310 6.57 16.62 25.48
C GLN A 310 7.11 15.49 26.35
N PRO A 311 8.19 15.73 27.14
CA PRO A 311 8.70 14.76 28.09
C PRO A 311 7.61 14.27 29.05
N ALA A 312 7.50 12.95 29.18
CA ALA A 312 6.57 12.25 30.05
C ALA A 312 7.32 11.14 30.83
N GLN A 313 6.58 10.43 31.69
CA GLN A 313 7.09 9.29 32.47
C GLN A 313 7.96 8.35 31.63
N LEU A 314 9.06 7.88 32.22
CA LEU A 314 10.03 7.08 31.50
C LEU A 314 9.40 5.78 30.99
N THR A 315 9.91 5.33 29.85
CA THR A 315 9.67 3.99 29.32
C THR A 315 11.03 3.35 29.02
N THR A 316 11.06 2.23 28.29
CA THR A 316 12.31 1.67 27.76
C THR A 316 12.32 1.68 26.26
N VAL A 317 13.52 1.74 25.67
CA VAL A 317 13.70 1.68 24.21
C VAL A 317 13.05 0.42 23.64
N GLY A 318 13.23 -0.72 24.32
CA GLY A 318 12.58 -1.96 23.94
C GLY A 318 11.05 -1.92 24.06
N LYS A 319 10.50 -1.30 25.13
CA LYS A 319 9.04 -1.16 25.27
C LYS A 319 8.42 -0.27 24.20
N ARG A 320 9.11 0.80 23.78
CA ARG A 320 8.69 1.60 22.63
C ARG A 320 8.64 0.76 21.35
N ALA A 321 9.65 -0.08 21.12
CA ALA A 321 9.66 -0.99 19.97
C ALA A 321 8.51 -2.02 20.01
N CYS A 322 8.03 -2.43 21.19
CA CYS A 322 6.84 -3.27 21.30
C CYS A 322 5.56 -2.60 20.78
N LEU A 323 5.45 -1.27 20.83
CA LEU A 323 4.32 -0.57 20.21
C LEU A 323 4.31 -0.78 18.69
N TRP A 324 5.49 -0.72 18.07
CA TRP A 324 5.67 -0.98 16.63
C TRP A 324 5.41 -2.44 16.27
N LEU A 325 5.87 -3.37 17.11
CA LEU A 325 5.63 -4.80 16.93
C LEU A 325 4.15 -5.14 16.98
N GLN A 326 3.40 -4.56 17.91
CA GLN A 326 1.97 -4.84 18.06
C GLN A 326 1.20 -4.52 16.79
N ASP A 327 1.45 -3.36 16.17
CA ASP A 327 0.81 -2.98 14.90
C ASP A 327 1.19 -3.96 13.77
N LEU A 328 2.46 -4.38 13.68
CA LEU A 328 2.89 -5.38 12.68
C LEU A 328 2.26 -6.77 12.90
N LEU A 329 2.02 -7.20 14.15
CA LEU A 329 1.28 -8.44 14.43
C LEU A 329 -0.18 -8.34 13.96
N MET A 330 -0.80 -7.16 14.10
CA MET A 330 -2.15 -6.92 13.60
C MET A 330 -2.18 -6.98 12.06
N ASP A 331 -1.18 -6.40 11.40
CA ASP A 331 -1.05 -6.46 9.94
C ASP A 331 -0.78 -7.89 9.44
N GLU A 332 0.10 -8.65 10.09
CA GLU A 332 0.35 -10.07 9.76
C GLU A 332 -0.97 -10.87 9.80
N ARG A 333 -1.72 -10.72 10.89
CA ARG A 333 -3.01 -11.41 11.08
C ARG A 333 -4.01 -10.99 10.01
N ALA A 334 -4.09 -9.71 9.70
CA ALA A 334 -5.02 -9.17 8.71
C ALA A 334 -4.70 -9.66 7.29
N ILE A 335 -3.42 -9.62 6.89
CA ILE A 335 -2.94 -10.09 5.59
C ILE A 335 -3.15 -11.61 5.48
N LYS A 336 -2.80 -12.36 6.52
CA LYS A 336 -2.97 -13.81 6.55
C LYS A 336 -4.45 -14.19 6.40
N ARG A 337 -5.33 -13.51 7.13
CA ARG A 337 -6.77 -13.70 7.00
C ARG A 337 -7.26 -13.37 5.59
N ALA A 338 -6.87 -12.22 5.03
CA ALA A 338 -7.26 -11.83 3.68
C ALA A 338 -6.88 -12.90 2.66
N LYS A 339 -5.68 -13.47 2.77
CA LYS A 339 -5.21 -14.60 1.94
C LYS A 339 -6.02 -15.87 2.16
N GLU A 340 -6.24 -16.29 3.40
CA GLU A 340 -6.94 -17.54 3.74
C GLU A 340 -8.44 -17.50 3.37
N ASP A 341 -9.05 -16.32 3.43
CA ASP A 341 -10.44 -16.09 3.06
C ASP A 341 -10.65 -16.00 1.53
N LEU A 342 -9.57 -15.85 0.72
CA LEU A 342 -9.68 -15.84 -0.74
C LEU A 342 -10.31 -17.14 -1.25
N ARG A 343 -11.33 -16.98 -2.09
CA ARG A 343 -12.00 -18.10 -2.77
C ARG A 343 -11.79 -17.97 -4.26
N PHE A 344 -11.74 -19.12 -4.92
CA PHE A 344 -11.64 -19.17 -6.36
C PHE A 344 -12.98 -18.79 -7.00
N ARG A 345 -13.00 -18.11 -8.15
CA ARG A 345 -14.27 -17.89 -8.87
C ARG A 345 -14.82 -19.22 -9.40
N GLY A 346 -13.96 -20.06 -9.95
CA GLY A 346 -14.33 -21.32 -10.58
C GLY A 346 -15.06 -21.15 -11.91
N VAL A 347 -15.69 -22.22 -12.40
CA VAL A 347 -16.30 -22.30 -13.73
C VAL A 347 -17.75 -21.84 -13.69
N LYS A 348 -17.97 -20.53 -13.89
CA LYS A 348 -19.26 -19.86 -13.64
C LYS A 348 -20.01 -19.31 -14.87
N GLY A 349 -19.39 -19.33 -16.06
CA GLY A 349 -20.00 -18.80 -17.29
C GLY A 349 -20.08 -17.26 -17.32
N THR A 350 -20.89 -16.70 -18.22
CA THR A 350 -20.95 -15.25 -18.52
C THR A 350 -21.61 -14.42 -17.42
N THR A 351 -22.65 -14.96 -16.78
CA THR A 351 -23.46 -14.25 -15.78
C THR A 351 -23.55 -15.03 -14.45
N GLY A 352 -22.63 -15.97 -14.24
CA GLY A 352 -22.56 -16.75 -13.00
C GLY A 352 -23.40 -18.02 -12.95
N SER A 353 -24.29 -18.22 -13.94
CA SER A 353 -25.28 -19.31 -13.97
C SER A 353 -24.77 -20.65 -14.50
N GLN A 354 -23.53 -20.71 -15.00
CA GLN A 354 -22.94 -21.93 -15.57
C GLN A 354 -23.65 -22.50 -16.82
N ALA A 355 -24.54 -21.73 -17.46
CA ALA A 355 -25.37 -22.21 -18.56
C ALA A 355 -24.59 -22.83 -19.73
N SER A 356 -23.46 -22.25 -20.13
CA SER A 356 -22.61 -22.79 -21.20
C SER A 356 -22.05 -24.18 -20.86
N PHE A 357 -21.62 -24.39 -19.62
CA PHE A 357 -21.10 -25.67 -19.15
C PHE A 357 -22.22 -26.70 -18.99
N LEU A 358 -23.40 -26.27 -18.53
CA LEU A 358 -24.57 -27.14 -18.46
C LEU A 358 -24.97 -27.66 -19.83
N GLN A 359 -24.95 -26.80 -20.86
CA GLN A 359 -25.18 -27.20 -22.24
C GLN A 359 -24.08 -28.14 -22.75
N LEU A 360 -22.82 -27.85 -22.45
CA LEU A 360 -21.67 -28.69 -22.84
C LEU A 360 -21.76 -30.10 -22.26
N PHE A 361 -22.36 -30.26 -21.08
CA PHE A 361 -22.61 -31.56 -20.44
C PHE A 361 -24.05 -32.05 -20.62
N ASN A 362 -24.76 -31.61 -21.66
CA ASN A 362 -26.11 -32.10 -22.02
C ASN A 362 -27.13 -32.04 -20.86
N GLY A 363 -27.06 -31.01 -20.01
CA GLY A 363 -27.97 -30.82 -18.87
C GLY A 363 -27.51 -31.50 -17.58
N ASP A 364 -26.34 -32.14 -17.55
CA ASP A 364 -25.81 -32.81 -16.35
C ASP A 364 -25.17 -31.80 -15.37
N GLY A 365 -25.95 -31.37 -14.38
CA GLY A 365 -25.50 -30.44 -13.34
C GLY A 365 -24.43 -31.00 -12.40
N GLU A 366 -24.39 -32.32 -12.18
CA GLU A 366 -23.37 -32.94 -11.31
C GLU A 366 -21.99 -32.91 -11.98
N LYS A 367 -21.92 -33.07 -13.30
CA LYS A 367 -20.66 -32.86 -14.06
C LYS A 367 -20.18 -31.42 -14.00
N VAL A 368 -21.09 -30.44 -14.13
CA VAL A 368 -20.74 -29.01 -13.99
C VAL A 368 -20.17 -28.70 -12.60
N LYS A 369 -20.79 -29.25 -11.55
CA LYS A 369 -20.33 -29.09 -10.16
C LYS A 369 -18.98 -29.78 -9.93
N ALA A 370 -18.80 -30.98 -10.49
CA ALA A 370 -17.54 -31.71 -10.42
C ALA A 370 -16.40 -30.97 -11.15
N LEU A 371 -16.69 -30.37 -12.31
CA LEU A 371 -15.76 -29.51 -13.04
C LEU A 371 -15.31 -28.32 -12.17
N ASP A 372 -16.26 -27.59 -11.56
CA ASP A 372 -15.96 -26.45 -10.69
C ASP A 372 -15.03 -26.82 -9.53
N LYS A 373 -15.34 -27.94 -8.87
CA LYS A 373 -14.55 -28.45 -7.75
C LYS A 373 -13.13 -28.84 -8.19
N LYS A 374 -13.00 -29.64 -9.25
CA LYS A 374 -11.69 -30.11 -9.74
C LYS A 374 -10.79 -28.96 -10.18
N VAL A 375 -11.33 -27.98 -10.91
CA VAL A 375 -10.56 -26.79 -11.35
C VAL A 375 -10.12 -25.95 -10.15
N THR A 376 -10.97 -25.82 -9.12
CA THR A 376 -10.65 -25.10 -7.88
C THR A 376 -9.51 -25.75 -7.10
N GLU A 377 -9.57 -27.07 -6.91
CA GLU A 377 -8.53 -27.86 -6.23
C GLU A 377 -7.20 -27.75 -6.98
N MET A 378 -7.25 -27.84 -8.31
CA MET A 378 -6.06 -27.69 -9.14
C MET A 378 -5.45 -26.29 -9.09
N ALA A 379 -6.25 -25.25 -8.94
CA ALA A 379 -5.77 -23.88 -8.77
C ALA A 379 -5.09 -23.66 -7.41
N GLY A 380 -5.16 -24.64 -6.49
CA GLY A 380 -4.62 -24.53 -5.14
C GLY A 380 -5.51 -23.69 -4.22
N PHE A 381 -6.83 -23.71 -4.44
CA PHE A 381 -7.80 -23.07 -3.56
C PHE A 381 -8.62 -24.12 -2.81
N ALA A 382 -8.87 -23.88 -1.53
CA ALA A 382 -9.70 -24.77 -0.73
C ALA A 382 -11.19 -24.68 -1.09
N ARG A 383 -11.63 -23.51 -1.60
CA ARG A 383 -13.05 -23.20 -1.85
C ARG A 383 -13.21 -22.33 -3.09
N SER A 384 -14.33 -22.52 -3.79
CA SER A 384 -14.81 -21.59 -4.81
C SER A 384 -16.01 -20.77 -4.29
N TYR A 385 -16.33 -19.66 -4.97
CA TYR A 385 -17.58 -18.96 -4.76
C TYR A 385 -18.75 -19.81 -5.27
N THR A 386 -19.76 -19.98 -4.43
CA THR A 386 -21.02 -20.62 -4.84
C THR A 386 -21.86 -19.69 -5.72
N VAL A 387 -21.83 -18.38 -5.41
CA VAL A 387 -22.61 -17.35 -6.10
C VAL A 387 -21.67 -16.24 -6.54
N CYS A 388 -21.74 -15.91 -7.83
CA CYS A 388 -21.08 -14.75 -8.40
C CYS A 388 -21.85 -14.30 -9.65
N GLY A 389 -21.58 -13.07 -10.14
CA GLY A 389 -22.03 -12.63 -11.46
C GLY A 389 -21.05 -13.10 -12.54
N GLN A 390 -20.66 -12.20 -13.43
CA GLN A 390 -19.61 -12.48 -14.41
C GLN A 390 -18.23 -12.69 -13.77
N THR A 391 -17.94 -12.02 -12.65
CA THR A 391 -16.65 -12.07 -11.97
C THR A 391 -16.79 -12.48 -10.51
N TYR A 392 -15.68 -12.77 -9.82
CA TYR A 392 -15.70 -12.70 -8.36
C TYR A 392 -16.10 -11.28 -7.91
N THR A 393 -16.68 -11.16 -6.71
CA THR A 393 -17.11 -9.84 -6.21
C THR A 393 -15.92 -8.91 -6.00
N ARG A 394 -15.99 -7.68 -6.52
CA ARG A 394 -14.91 -6.68 -6.35
C ARG A 394 -14.76 -6.20 -4.90
N LYS A 395 -15.64 -6.63 -3.99
CA LYS A 395 -15.42 -6.50 -2.55
C LYS A 395 -14.14 -7.22 -2.07
N VAL A 396 -13.70 -8.27 -2.76
CA VAL A 396 -12.41 -8.93 -2.47
C VAL A 396 -11.23 -7.99 -2.70
N ASP A 397 -11.30 -7.14 -3.72
CA ASP A 397 -10.26 -6.15 -4.01
C ASP A 397 -10.22 -5.08 -2.90
N VAL A 398 -11.39 -4.69 -2.36
CA VAL A 398 -11.49 -3.81 -1.19
C VAL A 398 -10.80 -4.43 0.02
N GLU A 399 -11.13 -5.67 0.37
CA GLU A 399 -10.53 -6.37 1.51
C GLU A 399 -9.02 -6.51 1.35
N SER A 400 -8.57 -6.86 0.13
CA SER A 400 -7.15 -7.05 -0.18
C SER A 400 -6.34 -5.76 -0.08
N VAL A 401 -6.84 -4.65 -0.62
CA VAL A 401 -6.10 -3.37 -0.56
C VAL A 401 -6.23 -2.71 0.81
N SER A 402 -7.33 -2.93 1.55
CA SER A 402 -7.53 -2.35 2.88
C SER A 402 -6.49 -2.85 3.89
N VAL A 403 -6.16 -4.16 3.86
CA VAL A 403 -5.13 -4.70 4.76
C VAL A 403 -3.73 -4.17 4.43
N LEU A 404 -3.43 -3.93 3.14
CA LEU A 404 -2.17 -3.32 2.72
C LEU A 404 -2.13 -1.82 3.08
N SER A 405 -3.25 -1.12 2.97
CA SER A 405 -3.39 0.27 3.43
C SER A 405 -3.14 0.40 4.93
N SER A 406 -3.65 -0.55 5.74
CA SER A 406 -3.36 -0.63 7.19
C SER A 406 -1.86 -0.77 7.44
N LEU A 407 -1.19 -1.70 6.76
CA LEU A 407 0.26 -1.86 6.82
C LEU A 407 1.01 -0.57 6.46
N GLY A 408 0.50 0.20 5.50
CA GLY A 408 1.01 1.53 5.18
C GLY A 408 0.97 2.48 6.39
N ALA A 409 -0.15 2.52 7.13
CA ALA A 409 -0.26 3.35 8.33
C ALA A 409 0.75 2.92 9.41
N THR A 410 0.90 1.62 9.65
CA THR A 410 1.89 1.05 10.57
C THR A 410 3.30 1.48 10.19
N ALA A 411 3.73 1.23 8.96
CA ALA A 411 5.06 1.59 8.50
C ALA A 411 5.32 3.11 8.55
N HIS A 412 4.32 3.92 8.21
CA HIS A 412 4.43 5.38 8.30
C HIS A 412 4.64 5.84 9.75
N LYS A 413 3.91 5.26 10.71
CA LYS A 413 4.02 5.60 12.14
C LYS A 413 5.38 5.19 12.70
N ILE A 414 5.85 3.97 12.44
CA ILE A 414 7.16 3.47 12.88
C ILE A 414 8.28 4.37 12.36
N CYS A 415 8.31 4.63 11.04
CA CYS A 415 9.36 5.45 10.45
C CYS A 415 9.25 6.93 10.84
N SER A 416 8.07 7.43 11.21
CA SER A 416 7.93 8.79 11.76
C SER A 416 8.54 8.90 13.15
N ASP A 417 8.31 7.92 14.03
CA ASP A 417 8.97 7.86 15.34
C ASP A 417 10.49 7.80 15.19
N ILE A 418 11.01 6.97 14.28
CA ILE A 418 12.46 6.85 14.01
C ILE A 418 13.03 8.20 13.55
N ARG A 419 12.33 8.94 12.69
CA ARG A 419 12.77 10.27 12.23
C ARG A 419 12.84 11.28 13.38
N LEU A 420 11.89 11.24 14.32
CA LEU A 420 11.91 12.08 15.51
C LEU A 420 13.07 11.69 16.45
N LEU A 421 13.29 10.39 16.67
CA LEU A 421 14.42 9.91 17.48
C LEU A 421 15.78 10.24 16.86
N ALA A 422 15.88 10.25 15.53
CA ALA A 422 17.07 10.67 14.81
C ALA A 422 17.33 12.18 14.97
N ASN A 423 16.28 13.01 14.98
CA ASN A 423 16.42 14.44 15.32
C ASN A 423 16.97 14.63 16.74
N MET A 424 16.51 13.82 17.69
CA MET A 424 17.00 13.79 19.07
C MET A 424 18.36 13.08 19.21
N LYS A 425 18.90 12.46 18.16
CA LYS A 425 20.14 11.68 18.18
C LYS A 425 20.12 10.52 19.18
N GLU A 426 18.93 10.05 19.55
CA GLU A 426 18.77 8.90 20.45
C GLU A 426 18.86 7.57 19.69
N LEU A 427 18.39 7.58 18.43
CA LEU A 427 18.36 6.43 17.56
C LEU A 427 18.49 6.88 16.10
N GLU A 428 19.34 6.20 15.34
CA GLU A 428 19.55 6.45 13.90
C GLU A 428 19.24 5.19 13.08
N GLU A 429 18.86 5.38 11.82
CA GLU A 429 18.76 4.29 10.84
C GLU A 429 20.17 3.81 10.40
N PRO A 430 20.30 2.59 9.85
CA PRO A 430 21.59 2.08 9.42
C PRO A 430 22.27 2.96 8.39
N PHE A 431 23.58 3.13 8.54
CA PHE A 431 24.42 3.93 7.65
C PHE A 431 25.45 3.05 6.95
N GLU A 432 25.41 2.99 5.63
CA GLU A 432 26.40 2.23 4.85
C GLU A 432 27.77 2.92 4.85
N SER A 433 28.84 2.14 4.82
CA SER A 433 30.22 2.66 4.88
C SER A 433 30.57 3.58 3.70
N THR A 434 29.89 3.44 2.55
CA THR A 434 30.05 4.28 1.36
C THR A 434 29.00 5.38 1.22
N GLN A 435 28.08 5.50 2.17
CA GLN A 435 26.94 6.42 2.07
C GLN A 435 27.39 7.87 2.27
N ILE A 436 27.06 8.74 1.31
CA ILE A 436 27.22 10.19 1.44
C ILE A 436 25.92 10.75 2.03
N GLY A 437 25.95 11.19 3.29
CA GLY A 437 24.76 11.72 3.98
C GLY A 437 24.26 13.07 3.43
N SER A 438 25.19 13.94 3.05
CA SER A 438 24.94 15.21 2.34
C SER A 438 26.15 15.55 1.48
N SER A 439 25.93 16.07 0.28
CA SER A 439 27.00 16.56 -0.60
C SER A 439 27.76 17.77 -0.05
N ALA A 440 27.21 18.46 0.96
CA ALA A 440 27.78 19.68 1.53
C ALA A 440 28.13 19.58 3.03
N MET A 441 27.46 18.72 3.80
CA MET A 441 27.63 18.64 5.26
C MET A 441 28.05 17.22 5.71
N PRO A 442 29.36 16.96 5.93
CA PRO A 442 29.86 15.60 6.18
C PRO A 442 29.40 14.98 7.51
N TYR A 443 29.02 15.80 8.50
CA TYR A 443 28.51 15.32 9.79
C TYR A 443 26.99 15.03 9.77
N LYS A 444 26.26 15.47 8.73
CA LYS A 444 24.80 15.40 8.70
C LYS A 444 24.33 14.05 8.16
N ARG A 445 23.69 13.27 9.02
CA ARG A 445 23.02 12.02 8.65
C ARG A 445 21.51 12.26 8.63
N ASN A 446 20.86 11.92 7.52
CA ASN A 446 19.43 12.06 7.33
C ASN A 446 18.76 10.68 7.36
N PRO A 447 17.58 10.53 7.97
CA PRO A 447 16.82 9.28 8.00
C PRO A 447 16.09 9.02 6.66
N MET A 448 16.83 8.97 5.56
CA MET A 448 16.29 8.92 4.20
C MET A 448 15.53 7.64 3.89
N ARG A 449 15.92 6.50 4.48
CA ARG A 449 15.22 5.22 4.29
C ARG A 449 13.85 5.31 4.96
N SER A 450 13.82 5.84 6.19
CA SER A 450 12.59 6.07 6.93
C SER A 450 11.67 7.08 6.23
N GLU A 451 12.22 8.17 5.68
CA GLU A 451 11.46 9.14 4.88
C GLU A 451 10.87 8.53 3.62
N ARG A 452 11.63 7.69 2.92
CA ARG A 452 11.15 6.96 1.75
C ARG A 452 10.03 5.99 2.11
N THR A 453 10.19 5.24 3.21
CA THR A 453 9.13 4.35 3.70
C THR A 453 7.86 5.13 3.98
N CYS A 454 7.94 6.27 4.68
CA CYS A 454 6.77 7.14 4.90
C CYS A 454 6.14 7.62 3.57
N ALA A 455 6.95 7.98 2.58
CA ALA A 455 6.44 8.46 1.29
C ALA A 455 5.66 7.38 0.53
N ILE A 456 6.21 6.16 0.42
CA ILE A 456 5.56 5.05 -0.28
C ILE A 456 4.36 4.53 0.51
N ALA A 457 4.48 4.46 1.85
CA ALA A 457 3.39 4.06 2.72
C ALA A 457 2.17 4.98 2.59
N ARG A 458 2.37 6.29 2.40
CA ARG A 458 1.28 7.24 2.14
C ARG A 458 0.57 6.97 0.80
N HIS A 459 1.32 6.60 -0.23
CA HIS A 459 0.72 6.16 -1.51
C HIS A 459 -0.13 4.91 -1.29
N LEU A 460 0.41 3.91 -0.59
CA LEU A 460 -0.30 2.67 -0.27
C LEU A 460 -1.61 2.91 0.49
N MET A 461 -1.60 3.83 1.47
CA MET A 461 -2.80 4.25 2.19
C MET A 461 -3.85 4.91 1.29
N THR A 462 -3.42 5.66 0.27
CA THR A 462 -4.32 6.41 -0.62
C THR A 462 -5.05 5.49 -1.60
N LEU A 463 -4.43 4.36 -1.99
CA LEU A 463 -4.97 3.44 -2.99
C LEU A 463 -6.29 2.76 -2.57
N VAL A 464 -6.63 2.71 -1.28
CA VAL A 464 -7.83 2.03 -0.78
C VAL A 464 -9.15 2.60 -1.30
N ASN A 465 -9.18 3.88 -1.67
CA ASN A 465 -10.39 4.51 -2.22
C ASN A 465 -10.76 3.96 -3.60
N ASN A 466 -9.77 3.52 -4.38
CA ASN A 466 -10.00 2.99 -5.73
C ASN A 466 -10.92 1.74 -5.72
N PRO A 467 -10.59 0.64 -5.03
CA PRO A 467 -11.46 -0.53 -5.01
C PRO A 467 -12.79 -0.26 -4.30
N LEU A 468 -12.83 0.66 -3.32
CA LEU A 468 -14.09 1.07 -2.67
C LEU A 468 -15.07 1.66 -3.68
N HIS A 469 -14.62 2.64 -4.47
CA HIS A 469 -15.44 3.24 -5.52
C HIS A 469 -15.80 2.22 -6.60
N THR A 470 -14.82 1.45 -7.09
CA THR A 470 -15.05 0.43 -8.12
C THR A 470 -16.07 -0.63 -7.69
N ALA A 471 -16.02 -1.11 -6.45
CA ALA A 471 -16.97 -2.11 -5.96
C ALA A 471 -18.38 -1.52 -5.81
N ALA A 472 -18.49 -0.26 -5.39
CA ALA A 472 -19.79 0.41 -5.20
C ALA A 472 -20.53 0.67 -6.51
N THR A 473 -19.82 0.82 -7.63
CA THR A 473 -20.39 1.14 -8.94
C THR A 473 -20.50 -0.04 -9.89
N GLN A 474 -20.23 -1.28 -9.45
CA GLN A 474 -20.51 -2.46 -10.26
C GLN A 474 -22.02 -2.61 -10.48
N TRP A 475 -22.47 -2.48 -11.73
CA TRP A 475 -23.90 -2.67 -12.05
C TRP A 475 -24.21 -4.14 -12.34
N MET A 476 -25.22 -4.66 -11.63
CA MET A 476 -25.76 -6.01 -11.80
C MET A 476 -24.65 -7.09 -11.81
N GLU A 477 -24.63 -7.98 -12.81
CA GLU A 477 -23.66 -9.07 -12.88
C GLU A 477 -22.24 -8.63 -13.23
N ARG A 478 -22.02 -7.43 -13.81
CA ARG A 478 -20.73 -6.74 -14.03
C ARG A 478 -20.83 -5.52 -14.96
N THR A 479 -19.96 -4.54 -14.71
CA THR A 479 -19.55 -3.49 -15.67
C THR A 479 -18.02 -3.47 -15.84
N LEU A 480 -17.54 -3.07 -17.03
CA LEU A 480 -16.12 -3.18 -17.42
C LEU A 480 -15.22 -2.02 -16.94
N ASP A 481 -15.81 -0.99 -16.32
CA ASP A 481 -15.13 0.17 -15.74
C ASP A 481 -14.11 -0.21 -14.65
N ASP A 482 -14.25 -1.40 -14.06
CA ASP A 482 -13.30 -1.95 -13.10
C ASP A 482 -11.94 -2.32 -13.71
N SER A 483 -11.91 -2.72 -14.98
CA SER A 483 -10.74 -3.37 -15.61
C SER A 483 -9.52 -2.46 -15.61
N ALA A 484 -9.66 -1.23 -16.10
CA ALA A 484 -8.54 -0.29 -16.16
C ALA A 484 -8.04 0.10 -14.78
N ASN A 485 -8.95 0.35 -13.83
CA ASN A 485 -8.59 0.73 -12.46
C ASN A 485 -7.81 -0.39 -11.75
N ARG A 486 -8.31 -1.63 -11.81
CA ARG A 486 -7.71 -2.78 -11.12
C ARG A 486 -6.29 -3.09 -11.60
N ARG A 487 -6.04 -2.93 -12.91
CA ARG A 487 -4.72 -3.13 -13.53
C ARG A 487 -3.65 -2.19 -12.96
N ILE A 488 -4.05 -1.01 -12.48
CA ILE A 488 -3.16 -0.04 -11.84
C ILE A 488 -3.12 -0.33 -10.33
N THR A 489 -4.28 -0.26 -9.68
CA THR A 489 -4.43 -0.24 -8.23
C THR A 489 -3.87 -1.51 -7.56
N LEU A 490 -4.21 -2.70 -8.08
CA LEU A 490 -3.80 -3.95 -7.43
C LEU A 490 -2.28 -4.14 -7.51
N ALA A 491 -1.71 -3.96 -8.69
CA ALA A 491 -0.27 -4.08 -8.88
C ALA A 491 0.50 -3.05 -8.05
N GLU A 492 0.08 -1.78 -8.08
CA GLU A 492 0.74 -0.73 -7.30
C GLU A 492 0.64 -0.96 -5.79
N ALA A 493 -0.49 -1.48 -5.29
CA ALA A 493 -0.64 -1.77 -3.87
C ALA A 493 0.36 -2.83 -3.37
N PHE A 494 0.45 -3.96 -4.08
CA PHE A 494 1.39 -5.04 -3.70
C PHE A 494 2.85 -4.62 -3.88
N LEU A 495 3.20 -3.94 -4.97
CA LEU A 495 4.56 -3.45 -5.20
C LEU A 495 4.97 -2.38 -4.17
N SER A 496 4.04 -1.52 -3.77
CA SER A 496 4.30 -0.51 -2.73
C SER A 496 4.48 -1.16 -1.36
N ALA A 497 3.65 -2.14 -1.01
CA ALA A 497 3.80 -2.91 0.21
C ALA A 497 5.15 -3.66 0.25
N ASP A 498 5.56 -4.25 -0.87
CA ASP A 498 6.85 -4.92 -1.01
C ASP A 498 8.02 -3.98 -0.75
N ALA A 499 8.02 -2.83 -1.41
CA ALA A 499 9.06 -1.81 -1.26
C ALA A 499 9.12 -1.25 0.18
N VAL A 500 7.96 -1.04 0.80
CA VAL A 500 7.83 -0.63 2.21
C VAL A 500 8.45 -1.67 3.13
N LEU A 501 8.09 -2.94 2.99
CA LEU A 501 8.61 -4.01 3.85
C LEU A 501 10.11 -4.25 3.66
N LEU A 502 10.61 -4.22 2.43
CA LEU A 502 12.04 -4.35 2.15
C LEU A 502 12.84 -3.23 2.82
N THR A 503 12.38 -1.98 2.67
CA THR A 503 13.06 -0.83 3.25
C THR A 503 12.94 -0.83 4.77
N LEU A 504 11.77 -1.17 5.31
CA LEU A 504 11.51 -1.25 6.75
C LEU A 504 12.35 -2.35 7.39
N GLN A 505 12.43 -3.54 6.81
CA GLN A 505 13.26 -4.63 7.34
C GLN A 505 14.73 -4.19 7.40
N ASN A 506 15.25 -3.57 6.35
CA ASN A 506 16.61 -3.05 6.34
C ASN A 506 16.85 -2.02 7.46
N VAL A 507 15.89 -1.12 7.71
CA VAL A 507 15.97 -0.15 8.82
C VAL A 507 16.01 -0.89 10.17
N CYS A 508 15.09 -1.84 10.39
CA CYS A 508 14.99 -2.62 11.62
C CYS A 508 16.23 -3.50 11.89
N GLU A 509 16.93 -3.93 10.84
CA GLU A 509 18.15 -4.75 10.94
C GLU A 509 19.36 -3.98 11.48
N GLY A 510 19.38 -2.65 11.32
CA GLY A 510 20.56 -1.86 11.59
C GLY A 510 20.30 -0.59 12.38
N LEU A 511 19.24 -0.58 13.21
CA LEU A 511 18.99 0.52 14.15
C LEU A 511 20.19 0.72 15.09
N VAL A 512 20.69 1.94 15.16
CA VAL A 512 21.78 2.33 16.05
C VAL A 512 21.22 3.15 17.20
N VAL A 513 21.48 2.73 18.43
CA VAL A 513 21.02 3.42 19.66
C VAL A 513 22.20 4.15 20.30
N TYR A 514 21.95 5.34 20.85
CA TYR A 514 22.96 6.15 21.53
C TYR A 514 22.63 6.33 23.02
N PRO A 515 22.97 5.35 23.90
CA PRO A 515 22.61 5.40 25.32
C PRO A 515 23.06 6.66 26.05
N LYS A 516 24.24 7.21 25.72
CA LYS A 516 24.75 8.43 26.38
C LYS A 516 23.97 9.70 26.04
N VAL A 517 23.38 9.77 24.85
CA VAL A 517 22.47 10.88 24.50
C VAL A 517 21.15 10.72 25.26
N ILE A 518 20.63 9.49 25.32
CA ILE A 518 19.41 9.16 26.05
C ILE A 518 19.57 9.47 27.55
N GLU A 519 20.66 9.02 28.18
CA GLU A 519 21.00 9.32 29.58
C GLU A 519 21.03 10.84 29.84
N ARG A 520 21.64 11.62 28.94
CA ARG A 520 21.68 13.08 29.04
C ARG A 520 20.28 13.70 28.95
N HIS A 521 19.44 13.24 28.04
CA HIS A 521 18.08 13.77 27.94
C HIS A 521 17.24 13.42 29.17
N ILE A 522 17.37 12.20 29.68
CA ILE A 522 16.74 11.80 30.95
C ILE A 522 17.22 12.71 32.09
N SER A 523 18.51 13.00 32.20
CA SER A 523 19.02 13.83 33.30
C SER A 523 18.49 15.26 33.29
N GLN A 524 18.06 15.78 32.13
CA GLN A 524 17.46 17.11 32.03
C GLN A 524 15.99 17.16 32.47
N GLU A 525 15.26 16.05 32.39
CA GLU A 525 13.80 16.03 32.63
C GLU A 525 13.40 15.23 33.88
N LEU A 526 14.17 14.20 34.24
CA LEU A 526 13.90 13.34 35.39
C LEU A 526 13.80 14.10 36.72
N PRO A 527 14.60 15.17 36.99
CA PRO A 527 14.41 15.98 38.18
C PRO A 527 12.97 16.50 38.35
N PHE A 528 12.34 16.96 37.28
CA PHE A 528 10.94 17.42 37.32
C PHE A 528 9.96 16.26 37.57
N MET A 529 10.19 15.10 36.96
CA MET A 529 9.35 13.90 37.14
C MET A 529 9.49 13.26 38.52
N SER A 530 10.63 13.44 39.18
CA SER A 530 10.94 12.86 40.49
C SER A 530 10.33 13.62 41.68
N THR A 531 9.72 14.79 41.43
CA THR A 531 9.20 15.69 42.48
C THR A 531 8.26 14.99 43.45
N GLU A 532 7.33 14.14 42.98
CA GLU A 532 6.44 13.37 43.86
C GLU A 532 7.21 12.37 44.73
N ASN A 533 8.22 11.67 44.18
CA ASN A 533 9.05 10.73 44.95
C ASN A 533 9.84 11.45 46.05
N ILE A 534 10.33 12.65 45.74
CA ILE A 534 11.04 13.51 46.70
C ILE A 534 10.09 13.98 47.81
N ILE A 535 8.86 14.40 47.47
CA ILE A 535 7.82 14.76 48.46
C ILE A 535 7.52 13.56 49.37
N MET A 536 7.31 12.38 48.79
CA MET A 536 7.03 11.16 49.55
C MET A 536 8.16 10.79 50.51
N ALA A 537 9.42 10.92 50.08
CA ALA A 537 10.58 10.66 50.93
C ALA A 537 10.65 11.65 52.12
N MET A 538 10.39 12.93 51.88
CA MET A 538 10.32 13.95 52.94
C MET A 538 9.20 13.69 53.94
N VAL A 539 8.00 13.36 53.45
CA VAL A 539 6.83 13.03 54.30
C VAL A 539 7.10 11.80 55.16
N LYS A 540 7.75 10.77 54.60
CA LYS A 540 8.18 9.58 55.36
C LYS A 540 9.22 9.93 56.44
N GLY A 541 10.03 10.96 56.21
CA GLY A 541 10.94 11.55 57.18
C GLY A 541 10.27 12.45 58.23
N GLY A 542 8.94 12.62 58.20
CA GLY A 542 8.17 13.40 59.16
C GLY A 542 7.84 14.84 58.73
N ALA A 543 8.14 15.24 57.50
CA ALA A 543 7.80 16.57 56.98
C ALA A 543 6.31 16.71 56.62
N ASP A 544 5.77 17.93 56.66
CA ASP A 544 4.43 18.22 56.15
C ASP A 544 4.39 18.17 54.61
N ARG A 545 3.35 17.52 54.07
CA ARG A 545 3.21 17.33 52.62
C ARG A 545 3.00 18.64 51.87
N GLN A 546 2.18 19.53 52.42
CA GLN A 546 1.78 20.77 51.75
C GLN A 546 2.94 21.77 51.73
N GLU A 547 3.67 21.87 52.83
CA GLU A 547 4.90 22.68 52.93
C GLU A 547 5.98 22.16 51.98
N CYS A 548 6.22 20.84 51.96
CA CYS A 548 7.22 20.23 51.07
C CYS A 548 6.88 20.46 49.58
N HIS A 549 5.61 20.31 49.22
CA HIS A 549 5.14 20.58 47.86
C HIS A 549 5.39 22.04 47.44
N GLU A 550 5.13 23.02 48.32
CA GLU A 550 5.37 24.43 47.98
C GLU A 550 6.86 24.75 47.79
N HIS A 551 7.73 24.21 48.65
CA HIS A 551 9.18 24.35 48.46
C HIS A 551 9.65 23.78 47.11
N ILE A 552 9.22 22.55 46.76
CA ILE A 552 9.56 21.93 45.47
C ILE A 552 8.97 22.71 44.30
N ARG A 553 7.74 23.22 44.43
CA ARG A 553 7.06 23.99 43.37
C ARG A 553 7.83 25.26 43.03
N VAL A 554 8.30 26.00 44.02
CA VAL A 554 9.10 27.22 43.80
C VAL A 554 10.40 26.88 43.09
N LEU A 555 11.17 25.90 43.60
CA LEU A 555 12.43 25.50 42.99
C LEU A 555 12.25 24.96 41.56
N SER A 556 11.16 24.23 41.30
CA SER A 556 10.84 23.70 39.97
C SER A 556 10.49 24.81 38.98
N HIS A 557 9.77 25.87 39.41
CA HIS A 557 9.50 27.02 38.56
C HIS A 557 10.78 27.78 38.22
N GLU A 558 11.68 27.97 39.18
CA GLU A 558 12.96 28.64 38.95
C GLU A 558 13.85 27.86 37.98
N ALA A 559 14.00 26.54 38.18
CA ALA A 559 14.73 25.67 37.27
C ALA A 559 14.07 25.64 35.87
N GLY A 560 12.74 25.60 35.81
CA GLY A 560 12.00 25.67 34.56
C GLY A 560 12.19 27.01 33.81
N ALA A 561 12.23 28.13 34.54
CA ALA A 561 12.52 29.45 33.98
C ALA A 561 13.95 29.52 33.44
N ARG A 562 14.94 28.99 34.18
CA ARG A 562 16.33 28.88 33.72
C ARG A 562 16.45 28.11 32.40
N VAL A 563 15.80 26.94 32.30
CA VAL A 563 15.84 26.15 31.06
C VAL A 563 15.18 26.90 29.90
N LYS A 564 13.99 27.46 30.11
CA LYS A 564 13.16 28.03 29.03
C LYS A 564 13.53 29.47 28.63
N GLN A 565 13.95 30.29 29.59
CA GLN A 565 14.25 31.71 29.39
C GLN A 565 15.75 31.95 29.17
N GLU A 566 16.61 31.16 29.80
CA GLU A 566 18.07 31.35 29.74
C GLU A 566 18.77 30.32 28.83
N GLY A 567 18.11 29.21 28.48
CA GLY A 567 18.69 28.15 27.65
C GLY A 567 19.80 27.36 28.35
N LEU A 568 19.78 27.32 29.69
CA LEU A 568 20.77 26.63 30.51
C LEU A 568 20.25 25.25 30.95
N ASP A 569 21.15 24.38 31.42
CA ASP A 569 20.80 23.06 31.93
C ASP A 569 19.91 23.15 33.20
N ASN A 570 19.10 22.11 33.39
CA ASN A 570 18.25 21.96 34.57
C ASN A 570 19.10 21.80 35.84
N ASP A 571 18.94 22.74 36.79
CA ASP A 571 19.66 22.78 38.06
C ASP A 571 18.79 22.44 39.29
N LEU A 572 17.59 21.87 39.10
CA LEU A 572 16.66 21.57 40.20
C LEU A 572 17.29 20.70 41.29
N VAL A 573 18.08 19.69 40.92
CA VAL A 573 18.77 18.83 41.89
C VAL A 573 19.77 19.62 42.73
N GLU A 574 20.53 20.53 42.12
CA GLU A 574 21.47 21.39 42.84
C GLU A 574 20.75 22.34 43.80
N ARG A 575 19.60 22.89 43.37
CA ARG A 575 18.75 23.75 44.21
C ARG A 575 18.23 23.00 45.43
N ILE A 576 17.77 21.76 45.24
CA ILE A 576 17.33 20.89 46.33
C ILE A 576 18.49 20.61 47.29
N GLN A 577 19.68 20.28 46.78
CA GLN A 577 20.87 20.01 47.60
C GLN A 577 21.32 21.20 48.45
N ARG A 578 21.17 22.43 47.93
CA ARG A 578 21.55 23.66 48.64
C ARG A 578 20.47 24.16 49.60
N THR A 579 19.26 23.65 49.50
CA THR A 579 18.12 24.11 50.31
C THR A 579 18.08 23.32 51.63
N PRO A 580 18.28 23.97 52.79
CA PRO A 580 18.38 23.27 54.08
C PRO A 580 17.16 22.39 54.42
N TYR A 581 15.97 22.75 53.93
CA TYR A 581 14.73 21.98 54.11
C TYR A 581 14.87 20.51 53.68
N PHE A 582 15.59 20.22 52.58
CA PHE A 582 15.74 18.86 52.05
C PHE A 582 16.91 18.07 52.64
N SER A 583 17.59 18.60 53.66
CA SER A 583 18.70 17.90 54.36
C SER A 583 18.41 16.43 54.71
N PRO A 584 17.19 16.05 55.18
CA PRO A 584 16.90 14.67 55.58
C PRO A 584 16.98 13.63 54.45
N ILE A 585 16.78 14.05 53.19
CA ILE A 585 16.72 13.14 52.03
C ILE A 585 18.00 13.17 51.17
N LEU A 586 18.95 14.06 51.45
CA LEU A 586 20.19 14.17 50.66
C LEU A 586 20.93 12.84 50.47
N PRO A 587 21.05 11.95 51.49
CA PRO A 587 21.70 10.65 51.31
C PRO A 587 20.95 9.71 50.34
N GLN A 588 19.64 9.91 50.18
CA GLN A 588 18.77 9.07 49.33
C GLN A 588 18.53 9.70 47.95
N LEU A 589 18.97 10.93 47.71
CA LEU A 589 18.63 11.70 46.51
C LEU A 589 19.16 11.04 45.23
N VAL A 590 20.30 10.35 45.30
CA VAL A 590 20.85 9.59 44.17
C VAL A 590 19.93 8.42 43.79
N ASP A 591 19.45 7.67 44.78
CA ASP A 591 18.56 6.52 44.57
C ASP A 591 17.17 6.97 44.08
N LEU A 592 16.68 8.11 44.60
CA LEU A 592 15.41 8.71 44.17
C LEU A 592 15.42 9.22 42.72
N LEU A 593 16.61 9.41 42.15
CA LEU A 593 16.82 9.86 40.77
C LEU A 593 17.32 8.73 39.86
N ASP A 594 17.32 7.47 40.31
CA ASP A 594 17.69 6.34 39.47
C ASP A 594 16.63 6.12 38.36
N PRO A 595 16.97 6.33 37.07
CA PRO A 595 16.04 6.18 35.97
C PRO A 595 15.41 4.78 35.88
N THR A 596 16.09 3.75 36.38
CA THR A 596 15.56 2.37 36.33
C THR A 596 14.33 2.17 37.21
N THR A 597 14.11 3.04 38.20
CA THR A 597 12.92 2.99 39.07
C THR A 597 11.69 3.67 38.46
N PHE A 598 11.86 4.44 37.37
CA PHE A 598 10.79 5.21 36.72
C PHE A 598 10.21 4.53 35.47
N VAL A 599 10.72 3.37 35.07
CA VAL A 599 10.23 2.67 33.87
C VAL A 599 9.06 1.72 34.15
N GLY A 600 8.58 1.65 35.39
CA GLY A 600 7.48 0.79 35.81
C GLY A 600 7.72 -0.68 35.42
N ARG A 601 6.70 -1.33 34.83
CA ARG A 601 6.77 -2.73 34.35
C ARG A 601 7.28 -2.88 32.91
N ALA A 602 7.91 -1.86 32.34
CA ALA A 602 8.29 -1.89 30.92
C ALA A 602 9.15 -3.12 30.54
N PRO A 603 10.18 -3.53 31.30
CA PRO A 603 10.97 -4.72 30.97
C PRO A 603 10.18 -6.04 31.02
N GLU A 604 9.29 -6.20 32.00
CA GLU A 604 8.44 -7.38 32.15
C GLU A 604 7.42 -7.44 31.02
N GLN A 605 6.76 -6.33 30.72
CA GLN A 605 5.80 -6.22 29.62
C GLN A 605 6.43 -6.57 28.26
N VAL A 606 7.69 -6.19 28.02
CA VAL A 606 8.40 -6.60 26.80
C VAL A 606 8.57 -8.11 26.78
N THR A 607 9.02 -8.71 27.89
CA THR A 607 9.26 -10.16 27.97
C THR A 607 7.96 -10.96 27.80
N GLU A 608 6.90 -10.58 28.50
CA GLU A 608 5.56 -11.18 28.41
C GLU A 608 5.02 -11.08 26.97
N PHE A 609 5.02 -9.89 26.38
CA PHE A 609 4.52 -9.67 25.02
C PHE A 609 5.31 -10.46 23.96
N LEU A 610 6.65 -10.51 24.06
CA LEU A 610 7.46 -11.27 23.12
C LEU A 610 7.17 -12.77 23.21
N GLN A 611 7.01 -13.31 24.42
CA GLN A 611 6.76 -14.73 24.66
C GLN A 611 5.34 -15.15 24.27
N GLU A 612 4.33 -14.35 24.62
CA GLU A 612 2.92 -14.73 24.48
C GLU A 612 2.35 -14.39 23.09
N GLU A 613 2.81 -13.30 22.46
CA GLU A 613 2.20 -12.80 21.22
C GLU A 613 3.14 -12.85 20.01
N VAL A 614 4.43 -12.58 20.19
CA VAL A 614 5.36 -12.44 19.04
C VAL A 614 5.95 -13.79 18.61
N TYR A 615 6.59 -14.52 19.51
CA TYR A 615 7.27 -15.77 19.16
C TYR A 615 6.32 -16.86 18.61
N PRO A 616 5.06 -17.02 19.07
CA PRO A 616 4.12 -17.96 18.46
C PRO A 616 3.79 -17.66 17.00
N ILE A 617 3.81 -16.39 16.58
CA ILE A 617 3.64 -16.01 15.18
C ILE A 617 4.92 -16.31 14.39
N LEU A 618 6.09 -15.90 14.89
CA LEU A 618 7.37 -16.16 14.22
C LEU A 618 7.66 -17.66 14.03
N ASP A 619 7.22 -18.50 14.95
CA ASP A 619 7.33 -19.95 14.87
C ASP A 619 6.64 -20.54 13.62
N GLN A 620 5.56 -19.91 13.14
CA GLN A 620 4.86 -20.31 11.91
C GLN A 620 5.65 -19.99 10.64
N TYR A 621 6.66 -19.10 10.74
CA TYR A 621 7.51 -18.65 9.64
C TYR A 621 8.94 -19.19 9.71
N LYS A 622 9.23 -20.16 10.59
CA LYS A 622 10.56 -20.79 10.70
C LYS A 622 11.07 -21.28 9.34
N GLY A 623 12.29 -20.86 8.99
CA GLY A 623 12.91 -21.15 7.69
C GLY A 623 12.38 -20.35 6.50
N ARG A 624 11.35 -19.52 6.70
CA ARG A 624 10.78 -18.59 5.70
C ARG A 624 11.10 -17.12 5.98
N VAL A 625 11.53 -16.77 7.20
CA VAL A 625 12.00 -15.43 7.53
C VAL A 625 13.19 -15.08 6.62
N GLY A 626 13.05 -14.00 5.84
CA GLY A 626 14.00 -13.61 4.81
C GLY A 626 15.43 -13.36 5.34
N LYS A 627 16.41 -13.52 4.44
CA LYS A 627 17.80 -13.13 4.67
C LYS A 627 17.91 -11.61 4.95
N PRO A 628 19.04 -11.14 5.53
CA PRO A 628 19.31 -9.71 5.65
C PRO A 628 19.09 -8.96 4.33
N VAL A 629 18.46 -7.80 4.41
CA VAL A 629 18.10 -7.00 3.23
C VAL A 629 19.20 -5.96 2.98
N THR A 630 19.75 -5.96 1.77
CA THR A 630 20.67 -4.93 1.29
C THR A 630 19.97 -4.05 0.25
N LEU A 631 20.09 -2.74 0.39
CA LEU A 631 19.42 -1.76 -0.48
C LEU A 631 20.43 -1.12 -1.46
N GLU A 632 20.65 -1.68 -2.65
CA GLU A 632 21.55 -1.07 -3.65
C GLU A 632 20.77 -0.09 -4.57
N ILE A 633 20.21 0.99 -4.04
CA ILE A 633 19.36 1.91 -4.82
C ILE A 633 20.18 2.76 -5.79
#